data_AF-A0A6M1L3F6-F1
#
_entry.id   AF-A0A6M1L3F6-F1
#
_cell.length_a   1.000
_cell.length_b   1.000
_cell.length_c   1.000
_cell.angle_alpha   90.00
_cell.angle_beta   90.00
_cell.angle_gamma   90.00
#
_symmetry.space_group_name_H-M   'P 1'
#
loop_
_entity.id
_entity.type
_entity.pdbx_description
1 polymer ?
#
loop_
_entity_poly.entity_id
_entity_poly.type
_entity_poly.pdbx_seq_one_letter_code
_entity_poly.pdbx_strand_id
1 'polypeptide(L)'
;MTLAPRPRWLGPAAVAALVVAILVSTEYRPADAPSTAEAQRFDPARYGAETYQSKVVPAIRQGATPLPELFAALTADKEAAGRKYGHRQSTGPWTFAVTGEGIAGKTTGSLMLVSDTGLPAKTRVSLQVGPAINGTALRDAAGFITFGDFLNQVEYADAATALNNQMRATVLSDLSPAELAGKKITFTGAFSFVTPSVITITPIEIGTAP
;
A
#
# COMPACT_ATOMS: atom_id res chain seq x y z
N MET A 1 15.55 -46.82 58.75
CA MET A 1 14.82 -45.56 58.46
C MET A 1 13.45 -45.91 57.92
N THR A 2 12.44 -45.92 58.78
CA THR A 2 11.03 -46.17 58.44
C THR A 2 10.40 -44.87 57.95
N LEU A 3 9.89 -44.83 56.71
CA LEU A 3 9.16 -43.66 56.19
C LEU A 3 7.83 -43.52 56.94
N ALA A 4 7.56 -42.32 57.45
CA ALA A 4 6.30 -41.97 58.08
C ALA A 4 5.11 -42.10 57.08
N PRO A 5 3.92 -42.54 57.53
CA PRO A 5 2.76 -42.66 56.65
C PRO A 5 2.31 -41.26 56.18
N ARG A 6 2.26 -41.06 54.85
CA ARG A 6 1.79 -39.80 54.26
C ARG A 6 0.32 -39.56 54.65
N PRO A 7 -0.02 -38.38 55.19
CA PRO A 7 -1.40 -38.10 55.59
C PRO A 7 -2.36 -38.17 54.39
N ARG A 8 -3.39 -39.01 54.49
CA ARG A 8 -4.37 -39.28 53.42
C ARG A 8 -5.24 -38.06 53.05
N TRP A 9 -5.13 -36.95 53.80
CA TRP A 9 -5.85 -35.69 53.58
C TRP A 9 -5.11 -34.69 52.66
N LEU A 10 -3.84 -34.93 52.33
CA LEU A 10 -3.05 -34.06 51.45
C LEU A 10 -3.61 -33.98 50.01
N GLY A 11 -4.14 -35.11 49.50
CA GLY A 11 -4.79 -35.17 48.18
C GLY A 11 -6.01 -34.25 48.05
N PRO A 12 -7.04 -34.40 48.90
CA PRO A 12 -8.23 -33.55 48.83
C PRO A 12 -7.93 -32.07 49.14
N ALA A 13 -6.98 -31.78 50.03
CA ALA A 13 -6.56 -30.40 50.30
C ALA A 13 -5.89 -29.73 49.09
N ALA A 14 -5.06 -30.46 48.35
CA ALA A 14 -4.44 -29.95 47.12
C ALA A 14 -5.47 -29.71 46.00
N VAL A 15 -6.48 -30.57 45.88
CA VAL A 15 -7.57 -30.38 44.91
C VAL A 15 -8.42 -29.17 45.26
N ALA A 16 -8.76 -28.98 46.54
CA ALA A 16 -9.51 -27.80 46.99
C ALA A 16 -8.73 -26.50 46.74
N ALA A 17 -7.43 -26.48 47.04
CA ALA A 17 -6.56 -25.34 46.76
C ALA A 17 -6.47 -25.03 45.25
N LEU A 18 -6.41 -26.07 44.40
CA LEU A 18 -6.41 -25.91 42.94
C LEU A 18 -7.72 -25.32 42.42
N VAL A 19 -8.86 -25.79 42.93
CA VAL A 19 -10.19 -25.27 42.54
C VAL A 19 -10.33 -23.80 42.96
N VAL A 20 -9.88 -23.44 44.16
CA VAL A 20 -9.87 -22.04 44.61
C VAL A 20 -8.95 -21.18 43.75
N ALA A 21 -7.77 -21.69 43.39
CA ALA A 21 -6.85 -20.97 42.51
C ALA A 21 -7.45 -20.74 41.11
N ILE A 22 -8.15 -21.72 40.54
CA ILE A 22 -8.86 -21.59 39.26
C ILE A 22 -9.98 -20.56 39.39
N LEU A 23 -10.79 -20.61 40.45
CA LEU A 23 -11.90 -19.67 40.65
C LEU A 23 -11.40 -18.23 40.89
N VAL A 24 -10.30 -18.06 41.62
CA VAL A 24 -9.69 -16.74 41.87
C VAL A 24 -8.97 -16.20 40.63
N SER A 25 -8.42 -17.06 39.77
CA SER A 25 -7.74 -16.62 38.54
C SER A 25 -8.64 -16.53 37.31
N THR A 26 -9.92 -16.93 37.41
CA THR A 26 -10.85 -16.85 36.27
C THR A 26 -11.57 -15.51 36.31
N GLU A 27 -11.09 -14.57 35.51
CA GLU A 27 -11.78 -13.31 35.30
C GLU A 27 -12.93 -13.52 34.30
N TYR A 28 -14.17 -13.31 34.75
CA TYR A 28 -15.36 -13.41 33.90
C TYR A 28 -15.48 -12.17 33.03
N ARG A 29 -15.18 -12.30 31.74
CA ARG A 29 -15.44 -11.26 30.73
C ARG A 29 -16.80 -11.49 30.08
N PRO A 30 -17.76 -10.56 30.19
CA PRO A 30 -19.03 -10.69 29.48
C PRO A 30 -18.76 -10.71 27.97
N ALA A 31 -19.49 -11.56 27.24
CA ALA A 31 -19.31 -11.78 25.81
C ALA A 31 -19.53 -10.51 24.95
N ASP A 32 -20.21 -9.51 25.50
CA ASP A 32 -20.56 -8.26 24.83
C ASP A 32 -19.70 -7.05 25.27
N ALA A 33 -18.69 -7.25 26.12
CA ALA A 33 -17.72 -6.18 26.36
C ALA A 33 -16.81 -6.08 25.12
N PRO A 34 -16.72 -4.92 24.45
CA PRO A 34 -15.80 -4.76 23.34
C PRO A 34 -14.40 -5.09 23.86
N SER A 35 -13.80 -6.11 23.26
CA SER A 35 -12.42 -6.43 23.55
C SER A 35 -11.55 -5.20 23.24
N THR A 36 -10.47 -4.96 23.97
CA THR A 36 -9.52 -3.88 23.63
C THR A 36 -9.04 -3.99 22.17
N ALA A 37 -9.11 -5.20 21.59
CA ALA A 37 -8.86 -5.49 20.18
C ALA A 37 -9.88 -4.89 19.21
N GLU A 38 -11.13 -4.65 19.62
CA GLU A 38 -12.17 -4.02 18.77
C GLU A 38 -12.04 -2.49 18.70
N ALA A 39 -11.57 -1.86 19.78
CA ALA A 39 -11.24 -0.43 19.80
C ALA A 39 -9.92 -0.10 19.08
N GLN A 40 -9.11 -1.13 18.75
CA GLN A 40 -7.81 -1.01 18.08
C GLN A 40 -7.79 -1.59 16.66
N ARG A 41 -8.94 -1.96 16.08
CA ARG A 41 -8.99 -2.42 14.69
C ARG A 41 -8.51 -1.29 13.77
N PHE A 42 -7.54 -1.61 12.91
CA PHE A 42 -7.10 -0.71 11.86
C PHE A 42 -8.31 -0.27 11.01
N ASP A 43 -8.46 1.04 10.82
CA ASP A 43 -9.47 1.63 9.95
C ASP A 43 -8.78 2.12 8.66
N PRO A 44 -8.92 1.36 7.55
CA PRO A 44 -8.28 1.72 6.30
C PRO A 44 -8.80 3.04 5.74
N ALA A 45 -10.11 3.30 5.85
CA ALA A 45 -10.71 4.50 5.29
C ALA A 45 -10.17 5.76 5.97
N ARG A 46 -10.09 5.73 7.31
CA ARG A 46 -9.48 6.79 8.10
C ARG A 46 -7.99 6.95 7.79
N TYR A 47 -7.23 5.85 7.76
CA TYR A 47 -5.81 5.87 7.43
C TYR A 47 -5.55 6.54 6.07
N GLY A 48 -6.32 6.15 5.05
CA GLY A 48 -6.25 6.74 3.72
C GLY A 48 -6.49 8.25 3.75
N ALA A 49 -7.59 8.68 4.38
CA ALA A 49 -7.97 10.10 4.45
C ALA A 49 -6.91 10.95 5.16
N GLU A 50 -6.33 10.43 6.25
CA GLU A 50 -5.31 11.14 7.03
C GLU A 50 -3.93 11.13 6.36
N THR A 51 -3.60 10.10 5.57
CA THR A 51 -2.23 9.86 5.07
C THR A 51 -2.03 10.25 3.61
N TYR A 52 -3.05 10.10 2.75
CA TYR A 52 -2.89 10.24 1.30
C TYR A 52 -2.45 11.65 0.91
N GLN A 53 -3.26 12.67 1.19
CA GLN A 53 -2.96 14.06 0.81
C GLN A 53 -1.81 14.66 1.62
N SER A 54 -1.73 14.35 2.90
CA SER A 54 -0.80 15.01 3.83
C SER A 54 0.63 14.47 3.72
N LYS A 55 0.80 13.19 3.36
CA LYS A 55 2.12 12.51 3.37
C LYS A 55 2.46 11.85 2.05
N VAL A 56 1.56 11.05 1.48
CA VAL A 56 1.87 10.27 0.26
C VAL A 56 2.03 11.18 -0.95
N VAL A 57 1.08 12.09 -1.21
CA VAL A 57 1.15 13.01 -2.35
C VAL A 57 2.44 13.85 -2.34
N PRO A 58 2.84 14.50 -1.22
CA PRO A 58 4.12 15.18 -1.13
C PRO A 58 5.34 14.27 -1.34
N ALA A 59 5.36 13.08 -0.75
CA ALA A 59 6.47 12.15 -0.89
C ALA A 59 6.66 11.71 -2.34
N ILE A 60 5.57 11.37 -3.04
CA ILE A 60 5.61 11.02 -4.46
C ILE A 60 6.07 12.21 -5.30
N ARG A 61 5.57 13.43 -5.05
CA ARG A 61 6.02 14.63 -5.79
C ARG A 61 7.51 14.90 -5.60
N GLN A 62 8.02 14.78 -4.38
CA GLN A 62 9.43 15.02 -4.08
C GLN A 62 10.36 13.94 -4.63
N GLY A 63 9.92 12.68 -4.65
CA GLY A 63 10.68 11.54 -5.19
C GLY A 63 10.52 11.35 -6.69
N ALA A 64 9.66 12.13 -7.36
CA ALA A 64 9.31 11.89 -8.76
C ALA A 64 10.49 12.20 -9.70
N THR A 65 10.90 11.19 -10.46
CA THR A 65 11.93 11.32 -11.50
C THR A 65 11.27 11.38 -12.88
N PRO A 66 11.77 12.17 -13.84
CA PRO A 66 11.25 12.15 -15.21
C PRO A 66 11.26 10.74 -15.81
N LEU A 67 10.13 10.31 -16.37
CA LEU A 67 9.94 8.94 -16.86
C LEU A 67 11.01 8.50 -17.88
N PRO A 68 11.44 9.32 -18.87
CA PRO A 68 12.51 8.95 -19.79
C PRO A 68 13.87 8.77 -19.11
N GLU A 69 14.20 9.62 -18.13
CA GLU A 69 15.46 9.51 -17.36
C GLU A 69 15.49 8.21 -16.56
N LEU A 70 14.40 7.94 -15.83
CA LEU A 70 14.28 6.71 -15.05
C LEU A 70 14.34 5.47 -15.94
N PHE A 71 13.67 5.49 -17.09
CA PHE A 71 13.67 4.37 -18.02
C PHE A 71 15.08 4.07 -18.58
N ALA A 72 15.85 5.11 -18.91
CA ALA A 72 17.24 4.96 -19.34
C ALA A 72 18.11 4.35 -18.24
N ALA A 73 17.96 4.82 -16.99
CA ALA A 73 18.68 4.28 -15.84
C ALA A 73 18.32 2.81 -15.58
N LEU A 74 17.04 2.46 -15.63
CA LEU A 74 16.55 1.09 -15.46
C LEU A 74 17.06 0.13 -16.54
N THR A 75 17.23 0.63 -17.77
CA THR A 75 17.77 -0.15 -18.88
C THR A 75 19.28 -0.38 -18.74
N ALA A 76 20.01 0.59 -18.17
CA ALA A 76 21.44 0.48 -17.94
C ALA A 76 21.78 -0.45 -16.76
N ASP A 77 21.18 -0.22 -15.60
CA ASP A 77 21.32 -1.07 -14.41
C ASP A 77 20.10 -0.92 -13.51
N LYS A 78 19.24 -1.94 -13.53
CA LYS A 78 18.01 -1.99 -12.73
C LYS A 78 18.28 -1.85 -11.23
N GLU A 79 19.32 -2.49 -10.71
CA GLU A 79 19.58 -2.49 -9.27
C GLU A 79 20.18 -1.15 -8.81
N ALA A 80 21.05 -0.54 -9.62
CA ALA A 80 21.56 0.80 -9.34
C ALA A 80 20.45 1.86 -9.45
N ALA A 81 19.61 1.78 -10.49
CA ALA A 81 18.46 2.67 -10.65
C ALA A 81 17.46 2.50 -9.50
N GLY A 82 17.18 1.26 -9.10
CA GLY A 82 16.36 0.93 -7.94
C GLY A 82 16.85 1.62 -6.66
N ARG A 83 18.14 1.46 -6.33
CA ARG A 83 18.74 2.09 -5.14
C ARG A 83 18.74 3.62 -5.19
N LYS A 84 18.84 4.21 -6.39
CA LYS A 84 18.96 5.67 -6.56
C LYS A 84 17.60 6.37 -6.59
N TYR A 85 16.62 5.79 -7.27
CA TYR A 85 15.37 6.47 -7.62
C TYR A 85 14.11 5.82 -7.03
N GLY A 86 14.25 4.62 -6.47
CA GLY A 86 13.11 3.80 -6.07
C GLY A 86 13.16 3.34 -4.63
N HIS A 87 12.07 2.67 -4.26
CA HIS A 87 11.90 2.00 -2.98
C HIS A 87 11.57 0.53 -3.23
N ARG A 88 12.03 -0.34 -2.34
CA ARG A 88 11.78 -1.78 -2.41
C ARG A 88 11.43 -2.30 -1.03
N GLN A 89 10.28 -2.98 -0.94
CA GLN A 89 9.87 -3.68 0.25
C GLN A 89 10.45 -5.11 0.20
N SER A 90 11.42 -5.41 1.07
CA SER A 90 12.08 -6.72 1.13
C SER A 90 12.57 -7.20 -0.24
N THR A 91 12.14 -8.37 -0.70
CA THR A 91 12.48 -8.97 -2.00
C THR A 91 11.50 -8.61 -3.12
N GLY A 92 10.51 -7.74 -2.87
CA GLY A 92 9.49 -7.33 -3.85
C GLY A 92 10.05 -6.53 -5.04
N PRO A 93 9.20 -6.10 -5.99
CA PRO A 93 9.64 -5.26 -7.11
C PRO A 93 10.09 -3.86 -6.62
N TRP A 94 10.98 -3.24 -7.38
CA TRP A 94 11.29 -1.83 -7.20
C TRP A 94 10.07 -0.99 -7.58
N THR A 95 9.75 0.01 -6.77
CA THR A 95 8.66 0.94 -7.01
C THR A 95 9.20 2.36 -7.08
N PHE A 96 8.70 3.14 -8.03
CA PHE A 96 9.25 4.44 -8.37
C PHE A 96 8.13 5.49 -8.41
N ALA A 97 8.48 6.72 -8.01
CA ALA A 97 7.69 7.89 -8.31
C ALA A 97 8.20 8.53 -9.61
N VAL A 98 7.28 8.97 -10.47
CA VAL A 98 7.61 9.55 -11.78
C VAL A 98 6.75 10.74 -12.14
N THR A 99 7.36 11.65 -12.88
CA THR A 99 6.67 12.65 -13.69
C THR A 99 6.81 12.30 -15.17
N GLY A 100 5.83 12.69 -15.97
CA GLY A 100 5.91 12.51 -17.40
C GLY A 100 4.88 13.34 -18.15
N GLU A 101 5.06 13.37 -19.46
CA GLU A 101 4.11 13.96 -20.39
C GLU A 101 3.81 12.96 -21.49
N GLY A 102 2.71 13.17 -22.21
CA GLY A 102 2.39 12.40 -23.40
C GLY A 102 0.99 12.71 -23.92
N ILE A 103 0.58 11.99 -24.95
CA ILE A 103 -0.76 12.09 -25.51
C ILE A 103 -1.66 11.03 -24.88
N ALA A 104 -2.73 11.46 -24.24
CA ALA A 104 -3.73 10.56 -23.68
C ALA A 104 -4.46 9.80 -24.81
N GLY A 105 -4.44 8.48 -24.73
CA GLY A 105 -5.15 7.59 -25.64
C GLY A 105 -6.57 7.27 -25.17
N LYS A 106 -7.22 6.32 -25.85
CA LYS A 106 -8.52 5.81 -25.41
C LYS A 106 -8.36 5.01 -24.12
N THR A 107 -9.29 5.20 -23.18
CA THR A 107 -9.39 4.38 -21.99
C THR A 107 -9.95 2.99 -22.36
N THR A 108 -9.25 1.93 -21.97
CA THR A 108 -9.66 0.53 -22.15
C THR A 108 -9.79 -0.11 -20.76
N GLY A 109 -11.01 -0.37 -20.32
CA GLY A 109 -11.26 -0.82 -18.94
C GLY A 109 -10.85 0.25 -17.92
N SER A 110 -9.96 -0.10 -16.98
CA SER A 110 -9.45 0.83 -15.96
C SER A 110 -8.17 1.58 -16.36
N LEU A 111 -7.69 1.42 -17.59
CA LEU A 111 -6.39 1.92 -18.04
C LEU A 111 -6.53 2.89 -19.20
N MET A 112 -5.89 4.05 -19.11
CA MET A 112 -5.69 4.97 -20.22
C MET A 112 -4.28 4.83 -20.74
N LEU A 113 -4.13 4.46 -22.01
CA LEU A 113 -2.82 4.42 -22.67
C LEU A 113 -2.28 5.83 -22.83
N VAL A 114 -0.98 5.99 -22.69
CA VAL A 114 -0.29 7.27 -22.97
C VAL A 114 0.79 7.01 -24.01
N SER A 115 0.67 7.68 -25.15
CA SER A 115 1.68 7.67 -26.20
C SER A 115 2.59 8.88 -26.11
N ASP A 116 3.66 8.91 -26.90
CA ASP A 116 4.60 10.04 -26.95
C ASP A 116 5.22 10.38 -25.59
N THR A 117 5.54 9.35 -24.80
CA THR A 117 6.12 9.50 -23.46
C THR A 117 7.64 9.65 -23.46
N GLY A 118 8.26 9.76 -24.64
CA GLY A 118 9.73 9.73 -24.79
C GLY A 118 10.36 8.34 -24.59
N LEU A 119 9.55 7.30 -24.42
CA LEU A 119 10.01 5.91 -24.26
C LEU A 119 9.98 5.18 -25.61
N PRO A 120 10.75 4.08 -25.76
CA PRO A 120 10.71 3.26 -26.97
C PRO A 120 9.28 2.79 -27.30
N ALA A 121 8.91 2.75 -28.58
CA ALA A 121 7.55 2.39 -29.03
C ALA A 121 7.07 0.99 -28.58
N LYS A 122 8.00 0.09 -28.23
CA LYS A 122 7.71 -1.24 -27.67
C LYS A 122 7.27 -1.20 -26.20
N THR A 123 7.45 -0.08 -25.51
CA THR A 123 7.09 0.09 -24.10
C THR A 123 5.70 0.69 -23.99
N ARG A 124 4.79 -0.06 -23.38
CA ARG A 124 3.42 0.38 -23.14
C ARG A 124 3.34 1.14 -21.82
N VAL A 125 3.00 2.43 -21.89
CA VAL A 125 2.73 3.27 -20.71
C VAL A 125 1.21 3.44 -20.57
N SER A 126 0.71 3.27 -19.36
CA SER A 126 -0.70 3.46 -19.04
C SER A 126 -0.91 4.09 -17.67
N LEU A 127 -1.96 4.90 -17.53
CA LEU A 127 -2.42 5.46 -16.26
C LEU A 127 -3.65 4.69 -15.78
N GLN A 128 -3.69 4.34 -14.49
CA GLN A 128 -4.88 3.77 -13.86
C GLN A 128 -5.91 4.88 -13.61
N VAL A 129 -6.98 4.89 -14.40
CA VAL A 129 -8.06 5.90 -14.34
C VAL A 129 -9.45 5.27 -14.24
N GLY A 130 -9.51 4.00 -13.85
CA GLY A 130 -10.75 3.26 -13.71
C GLY A 130 -11.38 3.36 -12.32
N PRO A 131 -12.59 2.79 -12.18
CA PRO A 131 -13.29 2.74 -10.89
C PRO A 131 -12.55 1.88 -9.86
N ALA A 132 -11.68 0.96 -10.30
CA ALA A 132 -10.82 0.15 -9.46
C ALA A 132 -9.35 0.40 -9.82
N ILE A 133 -8.57 0.76 -8.80
CA ILE A 133 -7.13 1.01 -8.89
C ILE A 133 -6.43 -0.12 -8.15
N ASN A 134 -5.54 -0.81 -8.85
CA ASN A 134 -4.92 -2.03 -8.36
C ASN A 134 -3.47 -1.80 -7.93
N GLY A 135 -2.98 -2.71 -7.09
CA GLY A 135 -1.60 -2.77 -6.64
C GLY A 135 -1.28 -1.82 -5.49
N THR A 136 0.01 -1.74 -5.17
CA THR A 136 0.51 -1.09 -3.94
C THR A 136 1.47 0.06 -4.24
N ALA A 137 1.53 0.51 -5.50
CA ALA A 137 2.55 1.43 -5.99
C ALA A 137 2.64 2.73 -5.17
N LEU A 138 1.52 3.34 -4.78
CA LEU A 138 1.52 4.56 -3.98
C LEU A 138 2.11 4.34 -2.58
N ARG A 139 1.73 3.25 -1.93
CA ARG A 139 2.23 2.87 -0.60
C ARG A 139 3.75 2.62 -0.67
N ASP A 140 4.16 1.84 -1.66
CA ASP A 140 5.53 1.34 -1.76
C ASP A 140 6.50 2.44 -2.24
N ALA A 141 6.05 3.32 -3.14
CA ALA A 141 6.85 4.47 -3.60
C ALA A 141 6.90 5.62 -2.60
N ALA A 142 6.01 5.68 -1.60
CA ALA A 142 6.09 6.70 -0.55
C ALA A 142 7.34 6.54 0.33
N GLY A 143 7.94 5.35 0.37
CA GLY A 143 9.22 5.09 1.03
C GLY A 143 9.19 5.03 2.56
N PHE A 144 8.23 5.67 3.21
CA PHE A 144 8.09 5.68 4.68
C PHE A 144 7.06 4.68 5.22
N ILE A 145 6.18 4.12 4.37
CA ILE A 145 5.17 3.15 4.79
C ILE A 145 5.78 1.75 4.67
N THR A 146 5.91 1.06 5.79
CA THR A 146 6.54 -0.25 5.87
C THR A 146 5.60 -1.27 6.52
N PHE A 147 5.87 -2.56 6.33
CA PHE A 147 5.09 -3.62 6.98
C PHE A 147 5.10 -3.50 8.51
N GLY A 148 6.17 -2.97 9.10
CA GLY A 148 6.30 -2.81 10.55
C GLY A 148 5.32 -1.80 11.16
N ASP A 149 4.66 -0.98 10.35
CA ASP A 149 3.64 -0.02 10.78
C ASP A 149 2.25 -0.67 10.98
N PHE A 150 2.11 -1.97 10.66
CA PHE A 150 0.84 -2.69 10.66
C PHE A 150 0.94 -4.02 11.41
N LEU A 151 -0.19 -4.49 11.96
CA LEU A 151 -0.20 -5.71 12.76
C LEU A 151 -0.04 -6.97 11.91
N ASN A 152 -0.54 -6.95 10.67
CA ASN A 152 -0.62 -8.11 9.81
C ASN A 152 -0.67 -7.74 8.32
N GLN A 153 -0.62 -8.76 7.45
CA GLN A 153 -0.61 -8.56 6.00
C GLN A 153 -1.92 -8.00 5.45
N VAL A 154 -3.05 -8.25 6.13
CA VAL A 154 -4.36 -7.74 5.72
C VAL A 154 -4.41 -6.24 5.92
N GLU A 155 -4.05 -5.73 7.10
CA GLU A 155 -3.98 -4.29 7.37
C GLU A 155 -3.01 -3.57 6.43
N TYR A 156 -1.85 -4.18 6.17
CA TYR A 156 -0.87 -3.61 5.25
C TYR A 156 -1.41 -3.51 3.81
N ALA A 157 -2.15 -4.52 3.36
CA ALA A 157 -2.80 -4.52 2.04
C ALA A 157 -3.97 -3.53 1.99
N ASP A 158 -4.76 -3.45 3.07
CA ASP A 158 -5.88 -2.53 3.20
C ASP A 158 -5.41 -1.07 3.19
N ALA A 159 -4.25 -0.79 3.80
CA ALA A 159 -3.61 0.53 3.72
C ALA A 159 -3.30 0.94 2.26
N ALA A 160 -2.79 0.02 1.44
CA ALA A 160 -2.56 0.30 0.03
C ALA A 160 -3.88 0.55 -0.73
N THR A 161 -4.88 -0.28 -0.48
CA THR A 161 -6.23 -0.12 -1.07
C THR A 161 -6.86 1.22 -0.68
N ALA A 162 -6.72 1.62 0.58
CA ALA A 162 -7.21 2.89 1.08
C ALA A 162 -6.56 4.09 0.37
N LEU A 163 -5.24 4.07 0.17
CA LEU A 163 -4.52 5.11 -0.56
C LEU A 163 -4.96 5.17 -2.03
N ASN A 164 -5.17 4.02 -2.68
CA ASN A 164 -5.70 3.94 -4.03
C ASN A 164 -7.12 4.51 -4.14
N ASN A 165 -7.98 4.25 -3.15
CA ASN A 165 -9.33 4.79 -3.08
C ASN A 165 -9.34 6.32 -2.91
N GLN A 166 -8.43 6.86 -2.08
CA GLN A 166 -8.27 8.30 -1.91
C GLN A 166 -7.73 8.99 -3.16
N MET A 167 -6.76 8.36 -3.81
CA MET A 167 -6.30 8.79 -5.13
C MET A 167 -7.46 8.89 -6.10
N ARG A 168 -8.24 7.80 -6.25
CA ARG A 168 -9.39 7.77 -7.15
C ARG A 168 -10.39 8.90 -6.83
N ALA A 169 -10.71 9.08 -5.56
CA ALA A 169 -11.66 10.08 -5.10
C ALA A 169 -11.17 11.53 -5.28
N THR A 170 -9.84 11.76 -5.28
CA THR A 170 -9.28 13.10 -5.45
C THR A 170 -8.97 13.41 -6.92
N VAL A 171 -8.34 12.49 -7.63
CA VAL A 171 -7.81 12.73 -8.98
C VAL A 171 -8.88 12.53 -10.04
N LEU A 172 -9.81 11.58 -9.84
CA LEU A 172 -10.81 11.21 -10.85
C LEU A 172 -12.22 11.74 -10.57
N SER A 173 -12.43 12.47 -9.46
CA SER A 173 -13.72 13.10 -9.16
C SER A 173 -14.05 14.23 -10.12
N ASP A 174 -13.05 15.06 -10.45
CA ASP A 174 -13.19 16.23 -11.32
C ASP A 174 -12.64 16.00 -12.73
N LEU A 175 -12.12 14.81 -13.01
CA LEU A 175 -11.45 14.47 -14.26
C LEU A 175 -12.23 13.39 -15.00
N SER A 176 -12.70 13.71 -16.20
CA SER A 176 -13.25 12.71 -17.13
C SER A 176 -12.14 12.16 -18.01
N PRO A 177 -11.68 10.90 -17.83
CA PRO A 177 -10.58 10.37 -18.63
C PRO A 177 -10.90 10.31 -20.13
N ALA A 178 -12.18 10.18 -20.47
CA ALA A 178 -12.66 10.21 -21.85
C ALA A 178 -12.40 11.57 -22.53
N GLU A 179 -12.44 12.68 -21.79
CA GLU A 179 -12.23 14.02 -22.33
C GLU A 179 -10.75 14.36 -22.53
N LEU A 180 -9.85 13.54 -22.01
CA LEU A 180 -8.41 13.67 -22.21
C LEU A 180 -7.94 12.97 -23.49
N ALA A 181 -8.74 12.07 -24.07
CA ALA A 181 -8.35 11.34 -25.27
C ALA A 181 -7.96 12.30 -26.41
N GLY A 182 -6.75 12.13 -26.95
CA GLY A 182 -6.14 12.97 -27.99
C GLY A 182 -5.45 14.23 -27.48
N LYS A 183 -5.55 14.57 -26.19
CA LYS A 183 -4.90 15.75 -25.60
C LYS A 183 -3.51 15.43 -25.09
N LYS A 184 -2.64 16.44 -25.10
CA LYS A 184 -1.38 16.40 -24.38
C LYS A 184 -1.64 16.54 -22.88
N ILE A 185 -1.15 15.59 -22.10
CA ILE A 185 -1.28 15.56 -20.65
C ILE A 185 0.08 15.57 -19.99
N THR A 186 0.14 16.12 -18.78
CA THR A 186 1.21 15.91 -17.81
C THR A 186 0.67 15.04 -16.69
N PHE A 187 1.51 14.19 -16.11
CA PHE A 187 1.11 13.33 -15.00
C PHE A 187 2.24 13.16 -14.00
N THR A 188 1.85 12.99 -12.74
CA THR A 188 2.74 12.55 -11.67
C THR A 188 2.11 11.33 -11.00
N GLY A 189 2.90 10.31 -10.69
CA GLY A 189 2.37 9.09 -10.09
C GLY A 189 3.45 8.12 -9.66
N ALA A 190 3.02 6.92 -9.29
CA ALA A 190 3.92 5.84 -8.91
C ALA A 190 3.64 4.57 -9.70
N PHE A 191 4.67 3.73 -9.90
CA PHE A 191 4.51 2.41 -10.49
C PHE A 191 5.50 1.40 -9.91
N SER A 192 5.11 0.13 -9.88
CA SER A 192 6.01 -0.98 -9.56
C SER A 192 6.63 -1.54 -10.85
N PHE A 193 7.95 -1.62 -10.91
CA PHE A 193 8.69 -2.13 -12.06
C PHE A 193 8.70 -3.67 -12.05
N VAL A 194 7.72 -4.25 -12.76
CA VAL A 194 7.61 -5.70 -12.95
C VAL A 194 8.26 -6.14 -14.26
N THR A 195 8.04 -5.38 -15.34
CA THR A 195 8.63 -5.66 -16.67
C THR A 195 9.07 -4.36 -17.34
N PRO A 196 10.10 -4.38 -18.20
CA PRO A 196 10.54 -3.20 -18.93
C PRO A 196 9.59 -2.79 -20.05
N SER A 197 8.68 -3.67 -20.48
CA SER A 197 7.79 -3.44 -21.63
C SER A 197 6.42 -2.89 -21.23
N VAL A 198 6.03 -2.98 -19.96
CA VAL A 198 4.72 -2.54 -19.47
C VAL A 198 4.89 -1.71 -18.20
N ILE A 199 4.49 -0.45 -18.28
CA ILE A 199 4.51 0.51 -17.19
C ILE A 199 3.07 0.94 -16.92
N THR A 200 2.58 0.60 -15.72
CA THR A 200 1.24 0.97 -15.25
C THR A 200 1.36 1.90 -14.07
N ILE A 201 1.04 3.16 -14.28
CA ILE A 201 1.21 4.24 -13.30
C ILE A 201 -0.10 4.46 -12.58
N THR A 202 -0.02 4.55 -11.25
CA THR A 202 -1.08 5.04 -10.38
C THR A 202 -0.89 6.55 -10.20
N PRO A 203 -1.66 7.40 -10.90
CA PRO A 203 -1.44 8.84 -10.92
C PRO A 203 -1.88 9.47 -9.60
N ILE A 204 -1.10 10.41 -9.05
CA ILE A 204 -1.56 11.32 -7.98
C ILE A 204 -2.02 12.66 -8.54
N GLU A 205 -1.71 12.93 -9.80
CA GLU A 205 -2.04 14.17 -10.49
C GLU A 205 -2.02 13.92 -12.01
N ILE A 206 -3.02 14.47 -12.71
CA ILE A 206 -3.09 14.50 -14.17
C ILE A 206 -3.56 15.90 -14.55
N GLY A 207 -2.77 16.59 -15.38
CA GLY A 207 -3.09 17.91 -15.92
C GLY A 207 -3.10 17.88 -17.44
N THR A 208 -3.79 18.83 -18.06
CA THR A 208 -3.58 19.12 -19.50
C THR A 208 -2.34 19.98 -19.62
N ALA A 209 -1.42 19.60 -20.51
CA ALA A 209 -0.30 20.47 -20.85
C ALA A 209 -0.82 21.72 -21.58
N PRO A 210 -0.23 22.91 -21.36
CA PRO A 210 -0.52 24.11 -22.15
C PRO A 210 -0.14 23.94 -23.62
#